data_AF-A0A8J2KFP5-F1
#
_entry.id   AF-A0A8J2KFP5-F1
#
_cell.length_a   1.000
_cell.length_b   1.000
_cell.length_c   1.000
_cell.angle_alpha   90.00
_cell.angle_beta   90.00
_cell.angle_gamma   90.00
#
_symmetry.space_group_name_H-M   'P 1'
#
loop_
_entity.id
_entity.type
_entity.pdbx_description
1 polymer ?
#
loop_
_entity_poly.entity_id
_entity_poly.type
_entity_poly.pdbx_seq_one_letter_code
_entity_poly.pdbx_strand_id
1 'polypeptide(L)'
;MGVSTKIFSVETSSAVAEVNNYVAQFRDLLIHIGQSRDGPEMREKIRRMRRLGIDSCRHAVHMLLQQVRSDISEGIPVDFSPQLVLLFFCTQLLLRELRKCRRLVMTMPIDMASYYGNPSKQSSVKIIL
;
A
#
# COMPACT_ATOMS: atom_id res chain seq x y z
N MET A 1 -26.90 10.45 -18.71
CA MET A 1 -25.89 11.15 -17.87
C MET A 1 -25.51 10.37 -16.61
N GLY A 2 -26.42 9.72 -15.86
CA GLY A 2 -26.08 9.13 -14.55
C GLY A 2 -25.42 7.73 -14.48
N VAL A 3 -25.06 7.07 -15.59
CA VAL A 3 -24.52 5.69 -15.57
C VAL A 3 -22.99 5.68 -15.52
N SER A 4 -22.31 6.49 -16.35
CA SER A 4 -20.84 6.54 -16.40
C SER A 4 -20.26 7.06 -15.09
N THR A 5 -20.78 8.17 -14.56
CA THR A 5 -20.37 8.75 -13.26
C THR A 5 -20.58 7.76 -12.10
N LYS A 6 -21.64 6.94 -12.15
CA LYS A 6 -21.88 5.89 -11.14
C LYS A 6 -20.88 4.74 -11.24
N ILE A 7 -20.50 4.32 -12.44
CA ILE A 7 -19.51 3.25 -12.65
C ILE A 7 -18.16 3.69 -12.07
N PHE A 8 -17.68 4.88 -12.41
CA PHE A 8 -16.41 5.38 -11.89
C PHE A 8 -16.42 5.60 -10.36
N SER A 9 -17.55 6.02 -9.79
CA SER A 9 -17.71 6.16 -8.33
C SER A 9 -17.55 4.81 -7.59
N VAL A 10 -18.07 3.72 -8.17
CA VAL A 10 -17.92 2.37 -7.60
C VAL A 10 -16.48 1.87 -7.73
N GLU A 11 -15.85 2.08 -8.89
CA GLU A 11 -14.47 1.66 -9.13
C GLU A 11 -13.46 2.39 -8.22
N THR A 12 -13.62 3.71 -8.07
CA THR A 12 -12.78 4.50 -7.17
C THR A 12 -12.96 4.10 -5.71
N SER A 13 -14.19 3.81 -5.28
CA SER A 13 -14.47 3.26 -3.95
C SER A 13 -13.79 1.91 -3.71
N SER A 14 -13.85 1.01 -4.70
CA SER A 14 -13.18 -0.29 -4.64
C SER A 14 -11.65 -0.14 -4.52
N ALA A 15 -11.07 0.77 -5.31
CA ALA A 15 -9.63 1.04 -5.27
C ALA A 15 -9.17 1.57 -3.89
N VAL A 16 -9.95 2.46 -3.25
CA VAL A 16 -9.64 2.95 -1.90
C VAL A 16 -9.79 1.85 -0.85
N ALA A 17 -10.83 1.02 -0.96
CA ALA A 17 -11.01 -0.13 -0.08
C ALA A 17 -9.85 -1.14 -0.19
N GLU A 18 -9.32 -1.34 -1.39
CA GLU A 18 -8.16 -2.19 -1.63
C GLU A 18 -6.90 -1.67 -0.90
N VAL A 19 -6.64 -0.36 -0.97
CA VAL A 19 -5.55 0.27 -0.21
C VAL A 19 -5.71 0.00 1.29
N ASN A 20 -6.92 0.19 1.83
CA ASN A 20 -7.20 -0.06 3.24
C ASN A 20 -6.95 -1.54 3.62
N ASN A 21 -7.32 -2.48 2.74
CA ASN A 21 -7.05 -3.90 2.94
C ASN A 21 -5.55 -4.22 2.96
N TYR A 22 -4.75 -3.58 2.09
CA TYR A 22 -3.29 -3.72 2.15
C TYR A 22 -2.71 -3.15 3.44
N VAL A 23 -3.21 -2.02 3.94
CA VAL A 23 -2.80 -1.45 5.23
C VAL A 23 -3.07 -2.42 6.38
N ALA A 24 -4.26 -3.02 6.41
CA ALA A 24 -4.63 -4.00 7.44
C ALA A 24 -3.73 -5.24 7.39
N GLN A 25 -3.61 -5.88 6.23
CA GLN A 25 -2.75 -7.05 6.04
C GLN A 25 -1.29 -6.77 6.36
N PHE A 26 -0.79 -5.58 5.98
CA PHE A 26 0.57 -5.19 6.29
C PHE A 26 0.77 -5.06 7.81
N ARG A 27 -0.15 -4.41 8.51
CA ARG A 27 -0.11 -4.30 9.99
C ARG A 27 -0.08 -5.66 10.66
N ASP A 28 -0.90 -6.61 10.20
CA ASP A 28 -0.97 -7.96 10.78
C ASP A 28 0.36 -8.70 10.62
N LEU A 29 1.01 -8.58 9.46
CA LEU A 29 2.33 -9.16 9.26
C LEU A 29 3.41 -8.54 10.17
N LEU A 30 3.33 -7.23 10.45
CA LEU A 30 4.30 -6.56 11.31
C LEU A 30 4.25 -7.02 12.77
N ILE A 31 3.11 -7.54 13.25
CA ILE A 31 2.97 -8.05 14.63
C ILE A 31 3.90 -9.25 14.87
N HIS A 32 4.17 -10.01 13.82
CA HIS A 32 4.95 -11.24 13.90
C HIS A 32 6.47 -11.02 13.85
N ILE A 33 6.96 -9.80 13.61
CA ILE A 33 8.40 -9.51 13.69
C ILE A 33 8.87 -9.67 15.15
N GLY A 34 9.99 -10.40 15.34
CA GLY A 34 10.55 -10.74 16.65
C GLY A 34 9.86 -11.92 17.35
N GLN A 35 8.86 -12.55 16.71
CA GLN A 35 8.20 -13.75 17.22
C GLN A 35 8.83 -15.04 16.65
N SER A 36 8.42 -16.21 17.15
CA SER A 36 8.94 -17.51 16.68
C SER A 36 8.74 -17.79 15.18
N ARG A 37 7.76 -17.13 14.54
CA ARG A 37 7.47 -17.23 13.11
C ARG A 37 8.25 -16.24 12.25
N ASP A 38 9.07 -15.40 12.87
CA ASP A 38 9.87 -14.40 12.18
C ASP A 38 11.07 -15.06 11.49
N GLY A 39 10.98 -15.17 10.17
CA GLY A 39 12.00 -15.81 9.35
C GLY A 39 12.04 -15.27 7.92
N PRO A 40 12.99 -15.71 7.08
CA PRO A 40 13.23 -15.11 5.77
C PRO A 40 12.03 -15.09 4.83
N GLU A 41 11.26 -16.18 4.76
CA GLU A 41 10.06 -16.25 3.92
C GLU A 41 9.02 -15.20 4.32
N MET A 42 8.79 -15.07 5.62
CA MET A 42 7.86 -14.12 6.20
C MET A 42 8.35 -12.67 6.02
N ARG A 43 9.65 -12.41 6.13
CA ARG A 43 10.26 -11.11 5.82
C ARG A 43 10.10 -10.73 4.35
N GLU A 44 10.23 -11.68 3.43
CA GLU A 44 9.95 -11.39 2.01
C GLU A 44 8.45 -11.20 1.76
N LYS A 45 7.56 -11.89 2.49
CA LYS A 45 6.12 -11.62 2.44
C LYS A 45 5.80 -10.18 2.87
N ILE A 46 6.41 -9.69 3.95
CA ILE A 46 6.34 -8.28 4.38
C ILE A 46 6.84 -7.36 3.27
N ARG A 47 7.99 -7.67 2.66
CA ARG A 47 8.56 -6.88 1.55
C ARG A 47 7.63 -6.80 0.35
N ARG A 48 6.99 -7.91 -0.04
CA ARG A 48 5.99 -7.95 -1.13
C ARG A 48 4.75 -7.15 -0.77
N MET A 49 4.20 -7.37 0.41
CA MET A 49 3.00 -6.66 0.89
C MET A 49 3.19 -5.15 0.87
N ARG A 50 4.37 -4.69 1.29
CA ARG A 50 4.76 -3.29 1.21
C ARG A 50 4.71 -2.73 -0.22
N ARG A 51 5.26 -3.46 -1.19
CA ARG A 51 5.24 -3.06 -2.62
C ARG A 51 3.80 -2.98 -3.13
N LEU A 52 3.02 -4.03 -2.91
CA LEU A 52 1.62 -4.10 -3.33
C LEU A 52 0.78 -2.95 -2.74
N GLY A 53 0.96 -2.63 -1.45
CA GLY A 53 0.26 -1.50 -0.83
C GLY A 53 0.62 -0.15 -1.47
N ILE A 54 1.90 0.08 -1.81
CA ILE A 54 2.34 1.31 -2.50
C ILE A 54 1.79 1.37 -3.93
N ASP A 55 1.80 0.24 -4.65
CA ASP A 55 1.30 0.16 -6.01
C ASP A 55 -0.23 0.38 -6.06
N SER A 56 -0.96 -0.20 -5.11
CA SER A 56 -2.40 0.03 -4.92
C SER A 56 -2.71 1.51 -4.62
N CYS A 57 -1.91 2.18 -3.77
CA CYS A 57 -2.04 3.63 -3.56
C CYS A 57 -1.89 4.40 -4.88
N ARG A 58 -0.86 4.09 -5.69
CA ARG A 58 -0.63 4.76 -6.98
C ARG A 58 -1.80 4.55 -7.93
N HIS A 59 -2.34 3.33 -7.98
CA HIS A 59 -3.51 3.01 -8.78
C HIS A 59 -4.75 3.80 -8.33
N ALA A 60 -5.06 3.81 -7.03
CA ALA A 60 -6.17 4.57 -6.48
C ALA A 60 -6.06 6.08 -6.75
N VAL A 61 -4.87 6.66 -6.58
CA VAL A 61 -4.60 8.07 -6.95
C VAL A 61 -4.89 8.30 -8.43
N HIS A 62 -4.39 7.43 -9.31
CA HIS A 62 -4.60 7.58 -10.75
C HIS A 62 -6.10 7.57 -11.08
N MET A 63 -6.87 6.59 -10.59
CA MET A 63 -8.30 6.51 -10.84
C MET A 63 -9.07 7.72 -10.31
N LEU A 64 -8.76 8.15 -9.08
CA LEU A 64 -9.43 9.31 -8.48
C LEU A 64 -9.13 10.61 -9.23
N LEU A 65 -7.91 10.81 -9.71
CA LEU A 65 -7.58 11.98 -10.51
C LEU A 65 -8.29 11.97 -11.87
N GLN A 66 -8.48 10.80 -12.50
CA GLN A 66 -9.29 10.71 -13.72
C GLN A 66 -10.75 11.07 -13.44
N GLN A 67 -11.32 10.55 -12.34
CA GLN A 67 -12.68 10.88 -11.94
C GLN A 67 -12.86 12.38 -11.69
N VAL A 68 -11.95 12.99 -10.92
CA VAL A 68 -11.96 14.44 -10.68
C VAL A 68 -11.92 15.24 -11.97
N ARG A 69 -11.07 14.86 -12.92
CA ARG A 69 -10.99 15.54 -14.24
C ARG A 69 -12.30 15.42 -15.01
N SER A 70 -12.94 14.25 -14.97
CA SER A 70 -14.25 14.02 -15.58
C SER A 70 -15.32 14.90 -14.94
N ASP A 71 -15.40 14.91 -13.61
CA ASP A 71 -16.37 15.70 -12.85
C ASP A 71 -16.24 17.20 -13.14
N ILE A 72 -15.01 17.72 -13.20
CA ILE A 72 -14.73 19.12 -13.58
C ILE A 72 -15.25 19.40 -15.00
N SER A 73 -14.99 18.51 -15.95
CA SER A 73 -15.43 18.69 -17.35
C SER A 73 -16.95 18.70 -17.50
N GLU A 74 -17.66 18.02 -16.60
CA GLU A 74 -19.12 17.99 -16.54
C GLU A 74 -19.71 19.15 -15.70
N GLY A 75 -18.88 20.03 -15.14
CA GLY A 75 -19.31 21.14 -14.29
C GLY A 75 -19.80 20.69 -12.91
N ILE A 76 -19.45 19.49 -12.47
CA ILE A 76 -19.80 18.95 -11.16
C ILE A 76 -18.84 19.55 -10.12
N PRO A 77 -19.35 20.19 -9.06
CA PRO A 77 -18.51 20.72 -7.98
C PRO A 77 -17.72 19.59 -7.30
N VAL A 78 -16.40 19.74 -7.23
CA VAL A 78 -15.47 18.71 -6.69
C VAL A 78 -15.18 18.92 -5.21
N ASP A 79 -15.97 19.76 -4.53
CA ASP A 79 -15.71 20.22 -3.18
C ASP A 79 -15.85 19.03 -2.21
N PHE A 80 -14.71 18.36 -2.01
CA PHE A 80 -14.48 17.19 -1.17
C PHE A 80 -15.09 15.87 -1.66
N SER A 81 -14.54 15.32 -2.75
CA SER A 81 -14.77 13.90 -3.09
C SER A 81 -14.44 13.01 -1.86
N PRO A 82 -15.43 12.30 -1.28
CA PRO A 82 -15.22 11.51 -0.07
C PRO A 82 -14.10 10.48 -0.23
N GLN A 83 -13.93 9.97 -1.44
CA GLN A 83 -12.90 9.00 -1.77
C GLN A 83 -11.48 9.58 -1.71
N LEU A 84 -11.29 10.86 -2.04
CA LEU A 84 -9.99 11.53 -1.85
C LEU A 84 -9.64 11.64 -0.37
N VAL A 85 -10.63 11.99 0.47
CA VAL A 85 -10.46 12.09 1.93
C VAL A 85 -10.11 10.72 2.51
N LEU A 86 -10.84 9.67 2.13
CA LEU A 86 -10.57 8.30 2.56
C LEU A 86 -9.18 7.82 2.10
N LEU A 87 -8.81 8.08 0.85
CA LEU A 87 -7.49 7.73 0.34
C LEU A 87 -6.37 8.47 1.10
N PHE A 88 -6.57 9.75 1.42
CA PHE A 88 -5.63 10.50 2.24
C PHE A 88 -5.40 9.81 3.58
N PHE A 89 -6.48 9.47 4.30
CA PHE A 89 -6.36 8.77 5.58
C PHE A 89 -5.70 7.39 5.44
N CYS A 90 -6.07 6.62 4.42
CA CYS A 90 -5.44 5.32 4.15
C CYS A 90 -3.93 5.46 3.89
N THR A 91 -3.53 6.50 3.15
CA THR A 91 -2.11 6.79 2.87
C THR A 91 -1.35 7.20 4.13
N GLN A 92 -1.97 7.99 5.02
CA GLN A 92 -1.37 8.32 6.32
C GLN A 92 -1.18 7.09 7.21
N LEU A 93 -2.17 6.18 7.23
CA LEU A 93 -2.06 4.91 7.94
C LEU A 93 -0.95 4.04 7.34
N LEU A 94 -0.89 3.90 6.01
CA LEU A 94 0.18 3.16 5.35
C LEU A 94 1.55 3.73 5.69
N LEU A 95 1.73 5.06 5.62
CA LEU A 95 2.97 5.73 5.98
C LEU A 95 3.40 5.45 7.43
N ARG A 96 2.44 5.40 8.35
CA ARG A 96 2.70 5.02 9.75
C ARG A 96 3.19 3.58 9.85
N GLU A 97 2.55 2.64 9.16
CA GLU A 97 2.97 1.23 9.17
C GLU A 97 4.33 1.03 8.47
N LEU A 98 4.63 1.77 7.40
CA LEU A 98 5.95 1.77 6.73
C LEU A 98 7.05 2.21 7.69
N ARG A 99 6.82 3.30 8.44
CA ARG A 99 7.77 3.78 9.46
C ARG A 99 7.95 2.75 10.58
N LYS A 100 6.86 2.08 11.01
CA LYS A 100 6.91 1.00 12.01
C LYS A 100 7.71 -0.19 11.47
N CYS A 101 7.46 -0.62 10.24
CA CYS A 101 8.19 -1.69 9.57
C CYS A 101 9.69 -1.40 9.54
N ARG A 102 10.09 -0.19 9.11
CA ARG A 102 11.50 0.21 9.11
C ARG A 102 12.14 0.04 10.50
N ARG A 103 11.50 0.57 11.55
CA ARG A 103 12.02 0.46 12.91
C ARG A 103 12.15 -1.01 13.33
N LEU A 104 11.10 -1.79 13.17
CA LEU A 104 11.08 -3.21 13.55
C LEU A 104 12.17 -4.01 12.83
N VAL A 105 12.36 -3.80 11.53
CA VAL A 105 13.38 -4.51 10.75
C VAL A 105 14.80 -4.12 11.17
N MET A 106 15.03 -2.84 11.49
CA MET A 106 16.33 -2.38 11.98
C MET A 106 16.63 -2.87 13.41
N THR A 107 15.61 -2.96 14.28
CA THR A 107 15.78 -3.42 15.66
C THR A 107 15.90 -4.95 15.75
N MET A 108 15.21 -5.69 14.88
CA MET A 108 15.22 -7.15 14.83
C MET A 108 15.75 -7.60 13.47
N PRO A 109 17.08 -7.56 13.24
CA PRO A 109 17.67 -7.98 11.98
C PRO A 109 17.61 -9.50 11.83
N ILE A 110 17.44 -9.98 10.59
CA ILE A 110 17.53 -11.39 10.21
C ILE A 110 18.51 -11.53 9.07
N ASP A 111 19.34 -12.58 9.13
CA ASP A 111 20.16 -12.97 7.99
C ASP A 111 19.29 -13.58 6.89
N MET A 112 19.34 -12.96 5.71
CA MET A 112 18.59 -13.36 4.52
C MET A 112 19.50 -13.99 3.46
N ALA A 113 20.82 -14.13 3.72
CA ALA A 113 21.80 -14.54 2.72
C ALA A 113 21.49 -15.92 2.14
N SER A 114 21.15 -16.88 2.99
CA SER A 114 20.77 -18.25 2.58
C SER A 114 19.47 -18.29 1.79
N TYR A 115 18.51 -17.41 2.08
CA TYR A 115 17.20 -17.36 1.42
C TYR A 115 17.29 -16.95 -0.05
N TYR A 116 18.17 -16.00 -0.39
CA TYR A 116 18.32 -15.53 -1.76
C TYR A 116 19.25 -16.41 -2.60
N GLY A 117 20.05 -17.28 -1.98
CA GLY A 117 20.90 -18.29 -2.62
C GLY A 117 21.95 -17.76 -3.61
N ASN A 118 22.01 -16.45 -3.87
CA ASN A 118 22.93 -15.84 -4.83
C ASN A 118 23.10 -14.31 -4.57
N PRO A 119 24.34 -13.79 -4.44
CA PRO A 119 24.60 -12.35 -4.26
C PRO A 119 24.05 -11.45 -5.37
N SER A 120 23.81 -11.98 -6.57
CA SER A 120 23.20 -11.23 -7.68
C SER A 120 21.72 -10.87 -7.45
N LYS A 121 20.98 -11.69 -6.67
CA LYS A 121 19.63 -11.35 -6.18
C LYS A 121 19.68 -10.41 -4.97
N GLN A 122 20.85 -10.30 -4.34
CA GLN A 122 21.15 -9.42 -3.21
C GLN A 122 21.27 -7.94 -3.62
N SER A 123 21.32 -7.64 -4.93
CA SER A 123 21.35 -6.27 -5.45
C SER A 123 20.05 -5.47 -5.22
N SER A 124 18.99 -6.10 -4.68
CA SER A 124 17.81 -5.41 -4.13
C SER A 124 17.77 -5.38 -2.59
N VAL A 125 18.73 -6.03 -1.93
CA VAL A 125 18.72 -6.36 -0.48
C VAL A 125 19.49 -5.32 0.34
N LYS A 126 20.31 -4.46 -0.28
CA LYS A 126 20.83 -3.25 0.39
C LYS A 126 19.77 -2.17 0.63
N ILE A 127 18.56 -2.35 0.12
CA ILE A 127 17.39 -1.58 0.50
C ILE A 127 16.57 -2.47 1.44
N ILE A 128 17.02 -2.56 2.70
CA ILE A 128 16.17 -2.97 3.82
C ILE A 128 15.25 -1.79 4.16
N LEU A 129 14.51 -1.36 3.14
CA LEU A 129 13.46 -0.35 3.10
C LEU A 129 12.52 -0.64 1.96
#